data_AF-A0A964JSI4-F1
#
_entry.id   AF-A0A964JSI4-F1
#
_cell.length_a   1.000
_cell.length_b   1.000
_cell.length_c   1.000
_cell.angle_alpha   90.00
_cell.angle_beta   90.00
_cell.angle_gamma   90.00
#
_symmetry.space_group_name_H-M   'P 1'
#
loop_
_entity.id
_entity.type
_entity.pdbx_description
1 polymer ?
#
loop_
_entity_poly.entity_id
_entity_poly.type
_entity_poly.pdbx_seq_one_letter_code
_entity_poly.pdbx_strand_id
1 'polypeptide(L)' 'MNIFSKMAALSAARTPFVWATVTDTGGSTPQLAGASMAVTADDQTGTVGGGAFELRVV' A
#
# COMPACT_ATOMS: atom_id res chain seq x y z
N MET A 1 6.69 -4.68 10.72
CA MET A 1 6.92 -5.44 9.47
C MET A 1 7.09 -4.42 8.35
N ASN A 2 8.16 -4.50 7.55
CA ASN A 2 8.28 -3.67 6.34
C ASN A 2 7.21 -4.11 5.30
N ILE A 3 6.69 -3.17 4.51
CA ILE A 3 5.72 -3.45 3.43
C ILE A 3 6.21 -4.55 2.47
N PHE A 4 7.50 -4.55 2.13
CA PHE A 4 8.10 -5.58 1.26
C PHE A 4 8.09 -6.95 1.92
N SER A 5 8.34 -7.03 3.23
CA SER A 5 8.26 -8.29 3.98
C SER A 5 6.82 -8.81 4.06
N LYS A 6 5.81 -7.94 4.19
CA LYS A 6 4.38 -8.34 4.13
C LYS A 6 4.02 -8.89 2.74
N MET A 7 4.41 -8.21 1.67
CA MET A 7 4.15 -8.69 0.29
C MET A 7 4.87 -10.00 0.00
N ALA A 8 6.11 -10.17 0.47
CA ALA A 8 6.84 -11.43 0.36
C ALA A 8 6.11 -12.57 1.09
N ALA A 9 5.57 -12.31 2.29
CA ALA A 9 4.78 -13.29 3.02
C ALA A 9 3.47 -13.65 2.30
N LEU A 10 2.74 -12.66 1.76
CA LEU A 10 1.52 -12.90 0.97
C LEU A 10 1.81 -13.71 -0.29
N SER A 11 2.91 -13.39 -0.99
CA SER A 11 3.36 -14.12 -2.18
C SER A 11 3.73 -15.56 -1.85
N ALA A 12 4.51 -15.78 -0.79
CA ALA A 12 4.88 -17.13 -0.33
C ALA A 12 3.66 -17.97 0.06
N ALA A 13 2.65 -17.35 0.67
CA ALA A 13 1.37 -17.98 1.02
C ALA A 13 0.40 -18.14 -0.16
N ARG A 14 0.76 -17.64 -1.37
CA ARG A 14 -0.13 -17.56 -2.54
C ARG A 14 -1.46 -16.86 -2.26
N THR A 15 -1.45 -15.91 -1.34
CA THR A 15 -2.61 -15.06 -1.06
C THR A 15 -2.70 -13.98 -2.15
N PRO A 16 -3.84 -13.82 -2.84
CA PRO A 16 -4.02 -12.73 -3.80
C PRO A 16 -3.93 -11.37 -3.11
N PHE A 17 -3.20 -10.44 -3.72
CA PHE A 17 -3.09 -9.07 -3.24
C PHE A 17 -2.77 -8.10 -4.38
N VAL A 18 -3.09 -6.83 -4.17
CA VAL A 18 -2.67 -5.71 -5.02
C VAL A 18 -1.61 -4.90 -4.30
N TRP A 19 -0.62 -4.40 -5.04
CA TRP A 19 0.36 -3.45 -4.54
C TRP A 19 0.09 -2.07 -5.16
N ALA A 20 -0.17 -1.09 -4.30
CA ALA A 20 -0.31 0.31 -4.67
C ALA A 20 0.93 1.09 -4.20
N THR A 21 1.50 1.89 -5.10
CA THR A 21 2.66 2.75 -4.81
C THR A 21 2.42 4.14 -5.37
N VAL A 22 2.76 5.15 -4.57
CA VAL A 22 2.84 6.53 -5.02
C VAL A 22 4.06 6.67 -5.94
N THR A 23 3.83 6.92 -7.22
CA THR A 23 4.91 7.06 -8.21
C THR A 23 5.45 8.50 -8.29
N ASP A 24 4.60 9.49 -7.99
CA ASP A 24 4.94 10.91 -7.95
C ASP A 24 3.97 11.66 -7.03
N THR A 25 4.34 12.87 -6.61
CA THR A 25 3.53 13.73 -5.74
C THR A 25 3.57 15.18 -6.17
N GLY A 26 2.41 15.84 -6.18
CA GLY A 26 2.29 17.27 -6.45
C GLY A 26 1.83 18.05 -5.21
N GLY A 27 2.52 19.16 -4.91
CA GLY A 27 2.21 19.99 -3.74
C GLY A 27 2.65 19.37 -2.41
N SER A 28 2.00 19.77 -1.32
CA SER A 28 2.29 19.23 0.02
C SER A 28 1.36 18.06 0.34
N THR A 29 1.83 16.83 0.08
CA THR A 29 1.09 15.59 0.38
C THR A 29 1.64 14.92 1.65
N PRO A 30 0.80 14.22 2.44
CA PRO A 30 1.27 13.54 3.66
C PRO A 30 2.27 12.41 3.39
N GLN A 31 2.15 11.77 2.23
CA GLN A 31 3.06 10.73 1.76
C GLN A 31 3.81 11.20 0.52
N LEU A 32 5.04 10.70 0.36
CA LEU A 32 5.94 11.00 -0.75
C LEU A 32 6.00 9.85 -1.75
N ALA A 33 6.61 10.10 -2.91
CA ALA A 33 6.92 9.05 -3.88
C ALA A 33 7.65 7.88 -3.21
N GLY A 34 7.22 6.66 -3.53
CA GLY A 34 7.68 5.41 -2.91
C GLY A 34 6.81 4.91 -1.74
N ALA A 35 5.94 5.75 -1.17
CA ALA A 35 4.95 5.29 -0.20
C ALA A 35 4.09 4.19 -0.83
N SER A 36 3.86 3.11 -0.07
CA SER A 36 3.35 1.86 -0.60
C SER A 36 2.34 1.22 0.36
N MET A 37 1.36 0.55 -0.23
CA MET A 37 0.31 -0.19 0.46
C MET A 37 0.05 -1.52 -0.27
N ALA A 38 -0.16 -2.58 0.51
CA ALA A 38 -0.58 -3.88 0.02
C ALA A 38 -2.03 -4.11 0.44
N VAL A 39 -2.88 -4.53 -0.48
CA VAL A 39 -4.33 -4.71 -0.29
C VAL A 39 -4.69 -6.16 -0.60
N THR A 40 -5.34 -6.83 0.34
CA THR A 40 -5.98 -8.14 0.15
C THR A 40 -7.50 -7.97 0.17
N ALA A 41 -8.25 -9.07 0.05
CA ALA A 41 -9.70 -9.03 0.20
C ALA A 41 -10.17 -8.61 1.61
N ASP A 42 -9.33 -8.87 2.63
CA ASP A 42 -9.71 -8.75 4.04
C ASP A 42 -8.97 -7.64 4.79
N ASP A 43 -7.84 -7.17 4.25
CA ASP A 43 -6.91 -6.29 4.97
C ASP A 43 -6.15 -5.35 4.02
N GLN A 44 -5.67 -4.24 4.58
CA GLN A 44 -4.74 -3.33 3.93
C GLN A 44 -3.58 -3.00 4.88
N THR A 45 -2.35 -3.13 4.39
CA THR A 45 -1.15 -2.85 5.16
C THR A 45 -0.31 -1.79 4.45
N GLY A 46 0.11 -0.75 5.17
CA GLY A 46 0.79 0.41 4.60
C GLY A 46 -0.18 1.56 4.33
N THR A 47 0.32 2.64 3.74
CA THR A 47 -0.47 3.85 3.47
C THR A 47 0.14 4.59 2.28
N VAL A 48 -0.73 5.15 1.44
CA VAL A 48 -0.36 5.97 0.27
C VAL A 48 -0.87 7.41 0.38
N GLY A 49 -1.76 7.72 1.33
CA GLY A 49 -2.29 9.07 1.56
C GLY A 49 -2.34 9.52 3.01
N GLY A 50 -2.39 8.58 3.97
CA GLY A 50 -2.30 8.85 5.41
C GLY A 50 -3.65 8.96 6.15
N GLY A 51 -4.75 8.47 5.57
CA GLY A 51 -6.07 8.53 6.22
C GLY A 51 -7.24 8.05 5.35
N ALA A 52 -8.11 8.98 4.95
CA ALA A 52 -9.33 8.63 4.21
C ALA A 52 -9.09 8.29 2.73
N PHE A 53 -7.92 8.65 2.19
CA PHE A 53 -7.60 8.44 0.78
C PHE A 53 -7.46 6.95 0.44
N GLU A 54 -7.04 6.15 1.41
CA GLU A 54 -6.91 4.70 1.31
C GLU A 54 -8.21 4.03 0.84
N LEU A 55 -9.38 4.52 1.28
CA LEU A 55 -10.70 4.00 0.88
C LEU A 55 -11.07 4.28 -0.58
N ARG A 56 -10.30 5.09 -1.30
CA ARG A 56 -10.50 5.36 -2.74
C ARG A 56 -9.57 4.55 -3.63
N VAL A 57 -8.57 3.89 -3.04
CA VAL A 57 -7.61 3.05 -3.76
C VAL A 57 -8.22 1.67 -4.05
N VAL A 58 -9.19 1.25 -3.24
CA VAL A 58 -9.89 -0.05 -3.28
C VAL A 58 -11.27 0.10 -3.88
#